data_AF-A0A9E4N774-F1
#
_entry.id   AF-A0A9E4N774-F1
#
_cell.length_a   1.000
_cell.length_b   1.000
_cell.length_c   1.000
_cell.angle_alpha   90.00
_cell.angle_beta   90.00
_cell.angle_gamma   90.00
#
_symmetry.space_group_name_H-M   'P 1'
#
loop_
_entity.id
_entity.type
_entity.pdbx_description
1 polymer ?
#
loop_
_entity_poly.entity_id
_entity_poly.type
_entity_poly.pdbx_seq_one_letter_code
_entity_poly.pdbx_strand_id
1 'polypeptide(L)'
;DWRAALTEAWQPADQDVDPIRYSEHPLLPELSDLQLSYYGSLQRGVPDEWHSEWQESEKLPQMIRLILHGKQQHYPPLTVMIRGAQR
;
A
#
# COMPACT_ATOMS: atom_id res chain seq x y z
N ASP A 1 -18.46 -7.85 -0.10
CA ASP A 1 -17.56 -8.97 0.19
C ASP A 1 -16.15 -8.52 -0.17
N TRP A 2 -15.33 -8.17 0.83
CA TRP A 2 -14.04 -7.50 0.62
C TRP A 2 -12.97 -8.42 0.03
N ARG A 3 -13.20 -9.74 0.04
CA ARG A 3 -12.26 -10.73 -0.51
C ARG A 3 -12.10 -10.64 -2.03
N ALA A 4 -13.12 -10.16 -2.74
CA ALA A 4 -13.06 -9.99 -4.20
C ALA A 4 -12.17 -8.81 -4.63
N ALA A 5 -12.03 -7.78 -3.77
CA ALA A 5 -11.21 -6.60 -4.06
C ALA A 5 -9.70 -6.86 -3.98
N LEU A 6 -9.27 -7.93 -3.31
CA LEU A 6 -7.87 -8.34 -3.24
C LEU A 6 -7.39 -9.12 -4.47
N THR A 7 -8.32 -9.52 -5.35
CA THR A 7 -8.04 -10.22 -6.61
C THR A 7 -8.21 -9.34 -7.85
N GLU A 8 -8.70 -8.11 -7.69
CA GLU A 8 -8.83 -7.17 -8.80
C GLU A 8 -7.46 -6.54 -9.04
N ALA A 9 -6.74 -7.08 -10.02
CA ALA A 9 -5.44 -6.57 -10.41
C ALA A 9 -5.59 -5.09 -10.81
N TRP A 10 -5.06 -4.20 -9.98
CA TRP A 10 -4.88 -2.80 -10.32
C TRP A 10 -4.11 -2.74 -11.64
N GLN A 11 -4.74 -2.25 -12.71
CA GLN A 11 -4.07 -1.97 -13.97
C GLN A 11 -3.80 -0.48 -14.04
N PRO A 12 -2.55 -0.05 -14.31
CA PRO A 12 -2.28 1.35 -14.58
C PRO A 12 -3.08 1.74 -15.83
N ALA A 13 -4.05 2.63 -15.65
CA ALA A 13 -4.72 3.27 -16.77
C ALA A 13 -3.65 4.02 -17.58
N ASP A 14 -3.52 3.67 -18.85
CA ASP A 14 -2.79 4.44 -19.86
C ASP A 14 -1.26 4.33 -19.90
N GLN A 15 -0.70 3.11 -19.84
CA GLN A 15 0.60 2.84 -20.47
C GLN A 15 0.54 1.58 -21.34
N ASP A 16 1.00 1.69 -22.58
CA ASP A 16 1.38 0.55 -23.43
C ASP A 16 2.56 -0.15 -22.76
N VAL A 17 2.26 -1.02 -21.78
CA VAL A 17 3.26 -1.85 -21.12
C VAL A 17 3.46 -3.08 -22.00
N ASP A 18 4.64 -3.17 -22.62
CA ASP A 18 5.21 -4.40 -23.20
C ASP A 18 4.80 -5.58 -22.28
N PRO A 19 4.25 -6.71 -22.78
CA PRO A 19 3.67 -7.73 -21.93
C PRO A 19 4.77 -8.47 -21.17
N ILE A 20 5.30 -7.83 -20.14
CA ILE A 20 6.02 -8.46 -19.04
C ILE A 20 5.05 -9.53 -18.59
N ARG A 21 5.41 -10.80 -18.78
CA ARG A 21 4.67 -11.92 -18.22
C ARG A 21 4.58 -11.66 -16.72
N TYR A 22 3.43 -11.18 -16.27
CA TYR A 22 3.09 -11.11 -14.86
C TYR A 22 3.08 -12.56 -14.38
N SER A 23 4.19 -12.98 -13.78
CA SER A 23 4.29 -14.26 -13.12
C SER A 23 3.86 -14.02 -11.69
N GLU A 24 2.70 -14.54 -11.34
CA GLU A 24 2.21 -14.52 -9.97
C GLU A 24 3.07 -15.50 -9.16
N HIS A 25 3.87 -14.94 -8.25
CA HIS A 25 4.66 -15.72 -7.30
C HIS A 25 4.19 -15.39 -5.89
N PRO A 26 3.64 -16.38 -5.14
CA PRO A 26 3.22 -16.15 -3.77
C PRO A 26 4.46 -15.85 -2.90
N LEU A 27 4.57 -14.61 -2.42
CA LEU A 27 5.70 -14.18 -1.59
C LEU A 27 5.53 -14.63 -0.12
N LEU A 28 4.29 -14.60 0.38
CA LEU A 28 3.94 -14.93 1.76
C LEU A 28 2.69 -15.82 1.79
N PRO A 29 2.82 -17.14 1.55
CA PRO A 29 1.67 -18.04 1.36
C PRO A 29 0.78 -18.20 2.60
N GLU A 30 1.27 -17.88 3.81
CA GLU A 30 0.51 -18.00 5.06
C GLU A 30 0.00 -16.66 5.61
N LEU A 31 0.02 -15.60 4.79
CA LEU A 31 -0.56 -14.32 5.16
C LEU A 31 -2.09 -14.43 5.23
N SER A 32 -2.69 -13.98 6.32
CA SER A 32 -4.14 -13.94 6.51
C SER A 32 -4.73 -12.54 6.39
N ASP A 33 -3.97 -11.51 6.75
CA ASP A 33 -4.40 -10.11 6.68
C ASP A 33 -3.21 -9.17 6.42
N LEU A 34 -3.49 -8.07 5.72
CA LEU A 34 -2.57 -6.97 5.45
C LEU A 34 -3.32 -5.66 5.71
N GLN A 35 -2.77 -4.85 6.61
CA GLN A 35 -3.27 -3.50 6.88
C GLN A 35 -2.21 -2.48 6.48
N LEU A 36 -2.67 -1.44 5.80
CA LEU A 36 -1.85 -0.31 5.39
C LEU A 36 -2.26 0.93 6.18
N SER A 37 -1.28 1.75 6.54
CA SER A 37 -1.53 3.10 7.05
C SER A 37 -0.53 4.07 6.42
N TYR A 38 -0.98 5.29 6.20
CA TYR A 38 -0.27 6.30 5.42
C TYR A 38 -0.04 7.52 6.29
N TYR A 39 1.21 7.95 6.42
CA TYR A 39 1.55 9.14 7.19
C TYR A 39 1.70 10.35 6.29
N GLY A 40 0.98 11.41 6.61
CA GLY A 40 1.10 12.70 5.96
C GLY A 40 -0.17 13.51 6.15
N SER A 41 -0.23 14.65 5.48
CA SER A 41 -1.40 15.51 5.49
C SER A 41 -2.30 15.21 4.31
N LEU A 42 -3.62 15.11 4.49
CA LEU A 42 -4.55 14.97 3.36
C LEU A 42 -4.96 16.33 2.75
N GLN A 43 -4.70 17.44 3.43
CA GLN A 43 -5.15 18.77 3.01
C GLN A 43 -4.11 19.84 3.34
N ARG A 44 -3.98 20.85 2.48
CA ARG A 44 -2.98 21.91 2.71
C ARG A 44 -3.24 22.63 4.03
N GLY A 45 -2.22 22.73 4.88
CA GLY A 45 -2.28 23.42 6.17
C GLY A 45 -2.82 22.56 7.32
N VAL A 46 -3.19 21.30 7.06
CA VAL A 46 -3.50 20.33 8.12
C VAL A 46 -2.19 19.63 8.54
N PRO A 47 -1.95 19.41 9.84
CA PRO A 47 -0.79 18.64 10.31
C PRO A 47 -0.75 17.22 9.73
N ASP A 48 0.45 16.66 9.66
CA ASP A 48 0.61 15.27 9.26
C ASP A 48 0.10 14.32 10.36
N GLU A 49 -0.62 13.28 9.94
CA GLU A 49 -1.12 12.23 10.82
C GLU A 49 -1.17 10.88 10.09
N TRP A 50 -1.51 9.82 10.83
CA TRP A 50 -1.69 8.49 10.25
C TRP A 50 -3.13 8.31 9.76
N HIS A 51 -3.27 7.91 8.50
CA HIS A 51 -4.54 7.63 7.84
C HIS A 51 -4.64 6.17 7.45
N SER A 52 -5.85 5.59 7.49
CA SER A 52 -6.12 4.24 6.96
C SER A 52 -6.23 4.22 5.45
N GLU A 53 -6.45 5.37 4.83
CA GLU A 53 -6.60 5.56 3.39
C GLU A 53 -5.82 6.78 2.93
N TRP A 54 -5.39 6.78 1.67
CA TRP A 54 -4.72 7.91 1.05
C TRP A 54 -5.46 8.30 -0.22
N GLN A 55 -6.16 9.43 -0.18
CA GLN A 55 -7.02 9.90 -1.28
C GLN A 55 -6.42 11.10 -2.03
N GLU A 56 -5.23 11.55 -1.64
CA GLU A 56 -4.53 12.65 -2.28
C GLU A 56 -3.67 12.12 -3.44
N SER A 57 -4.07 12.46 -4.67
CA SER A 57 -3.39 12.01 -5.89
C SER A 57 -2.16 12.85 -6.24
N GLU A 58 -2.12 14.11 -5.82
CA GLU A 58 -1.06 15.05 -6.22
C GLU A 58 0.21 14.90 -5.38
N LYS A 59 0.13 14.21 -4.22
CA LYS A 59 1.27 13.98 -3.35
C LYS A 59 1.26 12.59 -2.76
N LEU A 60 2.47 12.06 -2.59
CA LEU A 60 2.66 10.77 -1.93
C LEU A 60 2.63 10.94 -0.40
N PRO A 61 2.19 9.91 0.35
CA PRO A 61 2.41 9.88 1.78
C PRO A 61 3.91 9.85 2.08
N GLN A 62 4.31 10.44 3.20
CA GLN A 62 5.72 10.50 3.60
C GLN A 62 6.22 9.14 4.11
N MET A 63 5.33 8.37 4.76
CA MET A 63 5.62 7.01 5.21
C MET A 63 4.42 6.11 4.96
N ILE A 64 4.69 4.82 4.77
CA ILE A 64 3.68 3.77 4.74
C ILE A 64 4.02 2.76 5.83
N ARG A 65 3.05 2.42 6.66
CA ARG A 65 3.13 1.33 7.63
C ARG A 65 2.39 0.13 7.08
N LEU A 66 3.04 -1.03 7.14
CA LEU A 66 2.48 -2.32 6.80
C LEU A 66 2.39 -3.15 8.07
N ILE A 67 1.19 -3.66 8.36
CA ILE A 67 0.95 -4.61 9.43
C ILE A 67 0.51 -5.91 8.77
N LEU A 68 1.30 -6.96 8.96
CA LEU A 68 1.09 -8.27 8.35
C LEU A 68 0.68 -9.25 9.45
N HIS A 69 -0.44 -9.94 9.24
CA HIS A 69 -0.87 -11.02 10.11
C HIS A 69 -0.74 -12.34 9.36
N GLY A 70 0.08 -13.25 9.86
CA GLY A 70 0.11 -14.64 9.39
C GLY A 70 -0.86 -15.50 10.19
N LYS A 71 -1.31 -16.62 9.61
CA LYS A 71 -2.18 -17.57 10.31
C LYS A 71 -1.55 -18.14 11.59
N GLN A 72 -0.23 -18.35 11.57
CA GLN A 72 0.56 -18.91 12.67
C GLN A 72 1.86 -18.13 12.95
N GLN A 73 2.14 -17.09 12.16
CA GLN A 73 3.37 -16.32 12.22
C GLN A 73 3.08 -14.87 12.56
N HIS A 74 3.84 -14.33 13.51
CA HIS A 74 3.81 -12.91 13.85
C HIS A 74 4.88 -12.17 13.04
N TYR A 75 4.48 -11.10 12.34
CA TYR A 75 5.40 -10.23 11.64
C TYR A 75 5.48 -8.90 12.38
N PRO A 76 6.70 -8.35 12.60
CA PRO A 76 6.81 -7.02 13.18
C PRO A 76 6.21 -5.98 12.23
N PRO A 77 5.58 -4.91 12.73
CA PRO A 77 5.15 -3.80 11.89
C PRO A 77 6.32 -3.23 11.10
N LEU A 78 6.15 -3.07 9.80
CA LEU A 78 7.14 -2.48 8.92
C LEU A 78 6.72 -1.04 8.60
N THR A 79 7.64 -0.09 8.73
CA THR A 79 7.40 1.29 8.25
C THR A 79 8.45 1.63 7.21
N VAL A 80 8.00 2.06 6.03
CA VAL A 80 8.85 2.48 4.92
C VAL A 80 8.70 3.99 4.72
N MET A 81 9.83 4.68 4.54
CA MET A 81 9.84 6.09 4.14
C MET A 81 9.79 6.20 2.62
N ILE A 82 8.94 7.08 2.11
CA ILE A 82 8.79 7.30 0.67
C ILE A 82 9.68 8.45 0.23
N ARG A 83 10.66 8.13 -0.63
CA ARG A 83 11.54 9.14 -1.22
C ARG A 83 10.74 9.99 -2.21
N GLY A 84 10.87 11.31 -2.10
CA GLY A 84 10.20 12.26 -3.00
C GLY A 84 8.90 12.86 -2.48
N ALA A 85 8.38 12.40 -1.33
CA ALA A 85 7.18 12.97 -0.70
C ALA A 85 7.37 14.37 -0.09
N GLN A 86 8.61 14.86 -0.01
CA GLN A 86 9.00 16.13 0.64
C GLN A 86 9.19 17.29 -0.36
N ARG A 87 8.53 17.26 -1.52
CA ARG A 87 8.66 18.32 -2.55
C ARG A 87 7.53 19.33 -2.48
#